data_AF-A0A7J6B216-F1
#
_entry.id   AF-A0A7J6B216-F1
#
_cell.length_a   1.000
_cell.length_b   1.000
_cell.length_c   1.000
_cell.angle_alpha   90.00
_cell.angle_beta   90.00
_cell.angle_gamma   90.00
#
_symmetry.space_group_name_H-M   'P 1'
#
loop_
_entity.id
_entity.type
_entity.pdbx_description
1 polymer ?
#
loop_
_entity_poly.entity_id
_entity_poly.type
_entity_poly.pdbx_seq_one_letter_code
_entity_poly.pdbx_strand_id
1 'polypeptide(L)'
;MFKTKKTCEQPKGLMQHLIQKLLYCTGEMEHFHTYMQDQAFLMQLLEWLLRGVSGVIMVNNPLSGALVLTALSIASPWQALLGSLGLLSSTVMAILIGQERVEVSKGEHGYNGMLVALLIGVSSNAGDWYWWLLLPACLAGAVTTFVHSGLAAVFDRWDLPVSVFPFNTVLLLYLACTGIENPYYPNHPALPQGATLSINSTHLDITQVRISMHS
;
A
#
# COMPACT_ATOMS: atom_id res chain seq x y z
N MET A 1 -67.15 21.40 6.07
CA MET A 1 -66.57 20.30 5.28
C MET A 1 -65.08 20.58 5.06
N PHE A 2 -64.18 20.15 5.95
CA PHE A 2 -62.74 20.08 5.66
C PHE A 2 -62.07 18.94 6.44
N LYS A 3 -61.90 17.85 5.70
CA LYS A 3 -60.98 16.70 5.81
C LYS A 3 -60.10 16.58 7.07
N THR A 4 -60.32 15.48 7.79
CA THR A 4 -59.40 14.81 8.71
C THR A 4 -58.04 14.55 8.05
N LYS A 5 -56.97 15.08 8.64
CA LYS A 5 -55.58 14.77 8.27
C LYS A 5 -55.22 13.44 8.95
N LYS A 6 -55.06 12.38 8.16
CA LYS A 6 -54.56 11.08 8.61
C LYS A 6 -53.17 11.26 9.24
N THR A 7 -53.03 10.94 10.51
CA THR A 7 -51.76 10.67 11.17
C THR A 7 -51.18 9.40 10.56
N CYS A 8 -50.10 9.53 9.79
CA CYS A 8 -49.29 8.41 9.36
C CYS A 8 -48.17 8.25 10.40
N GLU A 9 -48.24 7.18 11.20
CA GLU A 9 -47.13 6.80 12.09
C GLU A 9 -45.89 6.51 11.25
N GLN A 10 -44.81 7.27 11.50
CA GLN A 10 -43.53 7.10 10.82
C GLN A 10 -42.64 6.08 11.55
N PRO A 11 -41.86 5.25 10.82
CA PRO A 11 -40.99 4.22 11.37
C PRO A 11 -39.68 4.85 11.89
N LYS A 12 -39.75 5.62 12.99
CA LYS A 12 -38.59 6.34 13.54
C LYS A 12 -37.53 5.41 14.13
N GLY A 13 -37.94 4.26 14.68
CA GLY A 13 -37.03 3.34 15.37
C GLY A 13 -36.04 2.59 14.45
N LEU A 14 -36.50 2.13 13.28
CA LEU A 14 -35.65 1.38 12.34
C LEU A 14 -34.62 2.28 11.66
N MET A 15 -35.05 3.45 11.19
CA MET A 15 -34.17 4.40 10.51
C MET A 15 -33.11 4.96 11.48
N GLN A 16 -33.48 5.24 12.74
CA GLN A 16 -32.52 5.61 13.77
C GLN A 16 -31.56 4.46 14.10
N HIS A 17 -32.03 3.22 14.23
CA HIS A 17 -31.14 2.07 14.43
C HIS A 17 -30.18 1.86 13.27
N LEU A 18 -30.64 2.05 12.03
CA LEU A 18 -29.80 1.94 10.84
C LEU A 18 -28.77 3.07 10.80
N ILE A 19 -29.18 4.31 11.08
CA ILE A 19 -28.28 5.47 11.17
C ILE A 19 -27.25 5.27 12.27
N GLN A 20 -27.65 4.70 13.41
CA GLN A 20 -26.77 4.49 14.57
C GLN A 20 -25.80 3.33 14.33
N LYS A 21 -26.23 2.25 13.65
CA LYS A 21 -25.32 1.20 13.15
C LYS A 21 -24.38 1.71 12.07
N LEU A 22 -24.85 2.56 11.16
CA LEU A 22 -24.01 3.22 10.16
C LEU A 22 -22.98 4.13 10.84
N LEU A 23 -23.42 4.95 11.79
CA LEU A 23 -22.56 5.82 12.61
C LEU A 23 -21.53 5.03 13.41
N TYR A 24 -21.89 3.85 13.90
CA TYR A 24 -20.97 2.95 14.59
C TYR A 24 -19.94 2.34 13.63
N CYS A 25 -20.34 2.08 12.38
CA CYS A 25 -19.44 1.61 11.32
C CYS A 25 -18.61 2.73 10.69
N THR A 26 -19.01 4.00 10.82
CA THR A 26 -18.30 5.16 10.28
C THR A 26 -17.45 5.84 11.34
N GLY A 27 -16.15 5.98 11.11
CA GLY A 27 -15.19 6.56 12.06
C GLY A 27 -13.99 5.63 12.28
N GLU A 28 -13.17 5.90 13.30
CA GLU A 28 -11.94 5.14 13.58
C GLU A 28 -12.17 3.79 14.30
N MET A 29 -13.43 3.46 14.60
CA MET A 29 -13.83 2.26 15.34
C MET A 29 -13.02 2.03 16.63
N GLU A 30 -12.84 3.08 17.45
CA GLU A 30 -12.06 2.98 18.70
C GLU A 30 -12.60 1.91 19.66
N HIS A 31 -13.92 1.74 19.74
CA HIS A 31 -14.52 0.71 20.59
C HIS A 31 -14.16 -0.72 20.13
N PHE A 32 -13.99 -0.93 18.82
CA PHE A 32 -13.51 -2.20 18.29
C PHE A 32 -12.03 -2.41 18.62
N HIS A 33 -11.23 -1.34 18.58
CA HIS A 33 -9.83 -1.37 18.97
C HIS A 33 -9.64 -1.78 20.43
N THR A 34 -10.37 -1.16 21.35
CA THR A 34 -10.32 -1.51 22.78
C THR A 34 -10.78 -2.95 23.01
N TYR A 35 -11.82 -3.41 22.31
CA TYR A 35 -12.26 -4.80 22.39
C TYR A 35 -11.20 -5.80 21.88
N MET A 36 -10.48 -5.45 20.81
CA MET A 36 -9.43 -6.30 20.23
C MET A 36 -8.15 -6.32 21.08
N GLN A 37 -7.87 -5.29 21.88
CA GLN A 37 -6.75 -5.29 22.82
C GLN A 37 -6.83 -6.40 23.88
N ASP A 38 -8.03 -6.87 24.22
CA ASP A 38 -8.22 -7.99 25.17
C ASP A 38 -8.15 -9.39 24.51
N GLN A 39 -8.03 -9.46 23.18
CA GLN A 39 -8.01 -10.71 22.42
C GLN A 39 -6.58 -11.26 22.22
N ALA A 40 -6.48 -12.46 21.66
CA ALA A 40 -5.21 -13.06 21.28
C ALA A 40 -4.43 -12.17 20.29
N PHE A 41 -3.10 -12.21 20.36
CA PHE A 41 -2.21 -11.39 19.53
C PHE A 41 -2.49 -11.50 18.01
N LEU A 42 -2.93 -12.67 17.53
CA LEU A 42 -3.25 -12.85 16.11
C LEU A 42 -4.43 -11.97 15.65
N MET A 43 -5.43 -11.80 16.52
CA MET A 43 -6.60 -10.94 16.23
C MET A 43 -6.21 -9.47 16.26
N GLN A 44 -5.32 -9.07 17.18
CA GLN A 44 -4.74 -7.72 17.22
C GLN A 44 -3.93 -7.44 15.95
N LEU A 45 -3.04 -8.37 15.56
CA LEU A 45 -2.27 -8.24 14.34
C LEU A 45 -3.18 -8.12 13.12
N LEU A 46 -4.23 -8.93 13.02
CA LEU A 46 -5.20 -8.82 11.93
C LEU A 46 -5.88 -7.46 11.90
N GLU A 47 -6.28 -6.91 13.05
CA GLU A 47 -6.82 -5.56 13.13
C GLU A 47 -5.81 -4.52 12.63
N TRP A 48 -4.55 -4.59 13.09
CA TRP A 48 -3.49 -3.66 12.71
C TRP A 48 -3.22 -3.71 11.20
N LEU A 49 -3.21 -4.92 10.62
CA LEU A 49 -3.09 -5.11 9.18
C LEU A 49 -4.28 -4.51 8.44
N LEU A 50 -5.52 -4.76 8.89
CA LEU A 50 -6.72 -4.18 8.27
C LEU A 50 -6.71 -2.65 8.31
N ARG A 51 -6.30 -2.05 9.43
CA ARG A 51 -6.10 -0.60 9.55
C ARG A 51 -4.98 -0.10 8.63
N GLY A 52 -3.90 -0.88 8.50
CA GLY A 52 -2.84 -0.58 7.54
C GLY A 52 -3.33 -0.61 6.08
N VAL A 53 -4.21 -1.54 5.71
CA VAL A 53 -4.83 -1.53 4.37
C VAL A 53 -5.70 -0.29 4.18
N SER A 54 -6.50 0.11 5.18
CA SER A 54 -7.31 1.34 5.06
C SER A 54 -6.46 2.61 5.01
N GLY A 55 -5.25 2.58 5.57
CA GLY A 55 -4.28 3.67 5.48
C GLY A 55 -3.92 4.03 4.02
N VAL A 56 -4.05 3.09 3.08
CA VAL A 56 -3.82 3.36 1.64
C VAL A 56 -4.78 4.40 1.10
N ILE A 57 -6.03 4.44 1.59
CA ILE A 57 -7.02 5.46 1.24
C ILE A 57 -7.09 6.59 2.27
N MET A 58 -6.09 6.67 3.17
CA MET A 58 -6.01 7.64 4.27
C MET A 58 -7.20 7.59 5.23
N VAL A 59 -7.74 6.38 5.46
CA VAL A 59 -8.81 6.13 6.43
C VAL A 59 -8.29 5.18 7.51
N ASN A 60 -8.58 5.46 8.78
CA ASN A 60 -8.23 4.59 9.90
C ASN A 60 -9.42 3.69 10.29
N ASN A 61 -9.88 2.83 9.39
CA ASN A 61 -11.07 2.00 9.63
C ASN A 61 -10.84 0.55 9.13
N PRO A 62 -10.79 -0.45 10.02
CA PRO A 62 -10.49 -1.82 9.64
C PRO A 62 -11.53 -2.44 8.70
N LEU A 63 -12.81 -2.03 8.78
CA LEU A 63 -13.84 -2.48 7.85
C LEU A 63 -13.58 -1.95 6.44
N SER A 64 -13.15 -0.70 6.33
CA SER A 64 -12.75 -0.12 5.05
C SER A 64 -11.53 -0.84 4.47
N GLY A 65 -10.56 -1.21 5.30
CA GLY A 65 -9.41 -2.01 4.89
C GLY A 65 -9.81 -3.40 4.38
N ALA A 66 -10.75 -4.06 5.04
CA ALA A 66 -11.30 -5.34 4.57
C ALA A 66 -11.95 -5.21 3.19
N LEU A 67 -12.71 -4.14 2.96
CA LEU A 67 -13.34 -3.87 1.66
C LEU A 67 -12.29 -3.62 0.57
N VAL A 68 -11.27 -2.82 0.85
CA VAL A 68 -10.16 -2.55 -0.09
C VAL A 68 -9.40 -3.84 -0.41
N LEU A 69 -9.07 -4.65 0.60
CA LEU A 69 -8.36 -5.92 0.40
C LEU A 69 -9.21 -6.91 -0.41
N THR A 70 -10.52 -6.95 -0.16
CA THR A 70 -11.46 -7.80 -0.92
C THR A 70 -11.55 -7.35 -2.37
N ALA A 71 -11.71 -6.04 -2.61
CA ALA A 71 -11.75 -5.48 -3.95
C ALA A 71 -10.45 -5.76 -4.72
N LEU A 72 -9.30 -5.60 -4.06
CA LEU A 72 -8.00 -5.90 -4.63
C LEU A 72 -7.85 -7.40 -4.94
N SER A 73 -8.31 -8.28 -4.05
CA SER A 73 -8.27 -9.72 -4.25
C SER A 73 -9.15 -10.18 -5.42
N ILE A 74 -10.29 -9.53 -5.64
CA ILE A 74 -11.16 -9.78 -6.80
C ILE A 74 -10.50 -9.28 -8.09
N ALA A 75 -9.83 -8.12 -8.04
CA ALA A 75 -9.18 -7.53 -9.21
C ALA A 75 -7.91 -8.28 -9.63
N SER A 76 -7.02 -8.58 -8.69
CA SER A 76 -5.82 -9.38 -8.89
C SER A 76 -5.40 -10.05 -7.56
N PRO A 77 -5.64 -11.37 -7.41
CA PRO A 77 -5.21 -12.12 -6.23
C PRO A 77 -3.70 -12.05 -6.00
N TRP A 78 -2.92 -11.97 -7.08
CA TRP A 78 -1.46 -11.88 -7.02
C TRP A 78 -1.00 -10.55 -6.40
N GLN A 79 -1.60 -9.43 -6.82
CA GLN A 79 -1.32 -8.12 -6.22
C GLN A 79 -1.78 -8.06 -4.76
N ALA A 80 -2.95 -8.64 -4.44
CA ALA A 80 -3.41 -8.73 -3.06
C ALA A 80 -2.42 -9.48 -2.16
N LEU A 81 -1.83 -10.57 -2.67
CA LEU A 81 -0.82 -11.35 -1.95
C LEU A 81 0.49 -10.56 -1.77
N LEU A 82 1.00 -9.92 -2.82
CA LEU A 82 2.19 -9.07 -2.74
C LEU A 82 2.00 -7.90 -1.77
N GLY A 83 0.90 -7.17 -1.91
CA GLY A 83 0.55 -6.05 -1.03
C GLY A 83 0.42 -6.50 0.43
N SER A 84 -0.25 -7.63 0.69
CA SER A 84 -0.38 -8.19 2.04
C SER A 84 0.97 -8.59 2.64
N LEU A 85 1.88 -9.12 1.82
CA LEU A 85 3.23 -9.49 2.25
C LEU A 85 4.08 -8.25 2.58
N GLY A 86 4.00 -7.21 1.75
CA GLY A 86 4.64 -5.91 2.01
C GLY A 86 4.12 -5.25 3.28
N LEU A 87 2.80 -5.27 3.49
CA LEU A 87 2.15 -4.80 4.70
C LEU A 87 2.61 -5.55 5.95
N LEU A 88 2.61 -6.89 5.90
CA LEU A 88 2.99 -7.75 7.02
C LEU A 88 4.47 -7.55 7.38
N SER A 89 5.36 -7.58 6.38
CA SER A 89 6.80 -7.39 6.59
C SER A 89 7.11 -6.02 7.19
N SER A 90 6.44 -4.97 6.71
CA SER A 90 6.55 -3.62 7.21
C SER A 90 6.06 -3.47 8.66
N THR A 91 4.93 -4.11 9.00
CA THR A 91 4.39 -4.14 10.37
C THR A 91 5.30 -4.91 11.32
N VAL A 92 5.81 -6.07 10.89
CA VAL A 92 6.78 -6.86 11.67
C VAL A 92 8.07 -6.06 11.89
N MET A 93 8.56 -5.37 10.86
CA MET A 93 9.75 -4.52 10.99
C MET A 93 9.52 -3.38 11.98
N ALA A 94 8.33 -2.77 12.00
CA ALA A 94 8.00 -1.73 12.98
C ALA A 94 8.08 -2.25 14.42
N ILE A 95 7.58 -3.48 14.65
CA ILE A 95 7.67 -4.15 15.94
C ILE A 95 9.12 -4.46 16.31
N LEU A 96 9.94 -4.92 15.35
CA LEU A 96 11.35 -5.27 15.57
C LEU A 96 12.23 -4.05 15.89
N ILE A 97 11.99 -2.92 15.22
CA ILE A 97 12.70 -1.66 15.50
C ILE A 97 12.22 -1.03 16.81
N GLY A 98 11.07 -1.47 17.35
CA GLY A 98 10.53 -0.96 18.60
C GLY A 98 9.77 0.36 18.44
N GLN A 99 9.08 0.54 17.30
CA GLN A 99 8.18 1.69 17.07
C GLN A 99 7.08 1.77 18.13
N GLU A 100 6.50 2.95 18.30
CA GLU A 100 5.44 3.16 19.29
C GLU A 100 4.24 2.25 18.98
N ARG A 101 3.78 1.50 19.99
CA ARG A 101 2.68 0.54 19.80
C ARG A 101 1.40 1.20 19.33
N VAL A 102 1.16 2.45 19.70
CA VAL A 102 -0.03 3.22 19.28
C VAL A 102 0.00 3.46 17.77
N GLU A 103 1.12 3.92 17.22
CA GLU A 103 1.29 4.13 15.78
C GLU A 103 1.20 2.82 14.98
N VAL A 104 1.84 1.76 15.49
CA VAL A 104 1.77 0.42 14.90
C VAL A 104 0.34 -0.10 14.88
N SER A 105 -0.40 0.09 15.97
CA SER A 105 -1.79 -0.37 16.06
C SER A 105 -2.77 0.39 15.16
N LYS A 106 -2.45 1.65 14.83
CA LYS A 106 -3.19 2.45 13.84
C LYS A 106 -2.87 2.05 12.40
N GLY A 107 -1.86 1.19 12.18
CA GLY A 107 -1.44 0.75 10.86
C GLY A 107 -0.64 1.80 10.09
N GLU A 108 -0.15 2.86 10.74
CA GLU A 108 0.57 3.98 10.12
C GLU A 108 1.87 3.53 9.46
N HIS A 109 2.51 2.50 10.01
CA HIS A 109 3.75 1.96 9.44
C HIS A 109 3.48 1.00 8.27
N GLY A 110 2.29 0.41 8.18
CA GLY A 110 2.01 -0.70 7.26
C GLY A 110 1.61 -0.31 5.83
N TYR A 111 0.85 0.77 5.64
CA TYR A 111 0.29 1.13 4.33
C TYR A 111 1.38 1.43 3.29
N ASN A 112 2.48 2.06 3.70
CA ASN A 112 3.62 2.36 2.84
C ASN A 112 4.31 1.07 2.34
N GLY A 113 4.39 0.04 3.20
CA GLY A 113 4.87 -1.29 2.82
C GLY A 113 3.95 -1.99 1.81
N MET A 114 2.63 -1.83 1.94
CA MET A 114 1.66 -2.34 0.96
C MET A 114 1.84 -1.67 -0.41
N LEU A 115 1.93 -0.34 -0.43
CA LEU A 115 2.06 0.44 -1.67
C LEU A 115 3.31 0.08 -2.47
N VAL A 116 4.47 -0.02 -1.80
CA VAL A 116 5.72 -0.37 -2.49
C VAL A 116 5.66 -1.79 -3.07
N ALA A 117 5.08 -2.75 -2.36
CA ALA A 117 4.95 -4.12 -2.85
C ALA A 117 3.98 -4.24 -4.03
N LEU A 118 2.88 -3.49 -4.02
CA LEU A 118 1.95 -3.39 -5.16
C LEU A 118 2.64 -2.79 -6.38
N LEU A 119 3.42 -1.73 -6.20
CA LEU A 119 4.14 -1.08 -7.30
C LEU A 119 5.24 -1.98 -7.87
N ILE A 120 5.97 -2.72 -7.02
CA ILE A 120 6.89 -3.78 -7.46
C ILE A 120 6.15 -4.81 -8.31
N GLY A 121 4.98 -5.27 -7.83
CA GLY A 121 4.12 -6.21 -8.56
C GLY A 121 3.71 -5.70 -9.94
N VAL A 122 3.18 -4.47 -10.02
CA VAL A 122 2.71 -3.85 -11.27
C VAL A 122 3.87 -3.52 -12.21
N SER A 123 5.02 -3.15 -11.68
CA SER A 123 6.20 -2.85 -12.50
C SER A 123 6.88 -4.09 -13.07
N SER A 124 6.66 -5.26 -12.48
CA SER A 124 7.30 -6.51 -12.90
C SER A 124 6.72 -7.03 -14.22
N ASN A 125 7.61 -7.37 -15.14
CA ASN A 125 7.30 -8.04 -16.41
C ASN A 125 7.46 -9.57 -16.32
N ALA A 126 7.74 -10.12 -15.13
CA ALA A 126 7.90 -11.57 -14.92
C ALA A 126 6.57 -12.35 -14.98
N GLY A 127 5.44 -11.64 -15.00
CA GLY A 127 4.10 -12.21 -14.98
C GLY A 127 3.57 -12.49 -13.57
N ASP A 128 2.29 -12.87 -13.52
CA ASP A 128 1.62 -13.24 -12.27
C ASP A 128 2.20 -14.56 -11.72
N TRP A 129 2.23 -14.70 -10.39
CA TRP A 129 2.72 -15.89 -9.68
C TRP A 129 4.22 -16.17 -9.78
N TYR A 130 5.01 -15.18 -10.15
CA TYR A 130 6.48 -15.26 -10.05
C TYR A 130 6.92 -15.19 -8.58
N TRP A 131 7.06 -16.35 -7.92
CA TRP A 131 7.36 -16.47 -6.49
C TRP A 131 8.63 -15.74 -6.04
N TRP A 132 9.62 -15.56 -6.92
CA TRP A 132 10.81 -14.77 -6.62
C TRP A 132 10.53 -13.30 -6.34
N LEU A 133 9.39 -12.78 -6.79
CA LEU A 133 8.95 -11.41 -6.50
C LEU A 133 8.47 -11.22 -5.04
N LEU A 134 8.20 -12.31 -4.31
CA LEU A 134 7.87 -12.23 -2.89
C LEU A 134 9.05 -11.69 -2.07
N LEU A 135 10.27 -12.03 -2.46
CA LEU A 135 11.49 -11.60 -1.77
C LEU A 135 11.69 -10.08 -1.83
N PRO A 136 11.72 -9.42 -3.01
CA PRO A 136 11.82 -7.97 -3.08
C PRO A 136 10.59 -7.28 -2.50
N ALA A 137 9.37 -7.84 -2.62
CA ALA A 137 8.18 -7.27 -1.98
C ALA A 137 8.30 -7.23 -0.45
N CYS A 138 8.72 -8.33 0.17
CA CYS A 138 8.96 -8.42 1.61
C CYS A 138 10.10 -7.50 2.05
N LEU A 139 11.22 -7.52 1.34
CA LEU A 139 12.39 -6.69 1.66
C LEU A 139 12.06 -5.20 1.52
N ALA A 140 11.38 -4.80 0.44
CA ALA A 140 10.97 -3.42 0.23
C ALA A 140 10.00 -2.96 1.32
N GLY A 141 9.06 -3.80 1.75
CA GLY A 141 8.18 -3.50 2.88
C GLY A 141 8.95 -3.21 4.17
N ALA A 142 9.90 -4.08 4.54
CA ALA A 142 10.74 -3.88 5.73
C ALA A 142 11.64 -2.63 5.62
N VAL A 143 12.31 -2.43 4.48
CA VAL A 143 13.16 -1.26 4.24
C VAL A 143 12.34 0.03 4.28
N THR A 144 11.10 0.01 3.82
CA THR A 144 10.21 1.18 3.86
C THR A 144 9.95 1.64 5.30
N THR A 145 9.68 0.72 6.22
CA THR A 145 9.54 1.05 7.65
C THR A 145 10.85 1.57 8.25
N PHE A 146 11.98 0.98 7.87
CA PHE A 146 13.29 1.43 8.34
C PHE A 146 13.60 2.86 7.87
N VAL A 147 13.36 3.15 6.59
CA VAL A 147 13.50 4.50 6.02
C VAL A 147 12.53 5.47 6.69
N HIS A 148 11.27 5.06 6.91
CA HIS A 148 10.29 5.87 7.62
C HIS A 148 10.79 6.25 9.01
N SER A 149 11.33 5.31 9.79
CA SER A 149 11.87 5.60 11.13
C SER A 149 13.03 6.60 11.09
N GLY A 150 13.97 6.46 10.14
CA GLY A 150 15.09 7.39 10.02
C GLY A 150 14.64 8.78 9.58
N LEU A 151 13.62 8.82 8.71
CA LEU A 151 13.08 10.04 8.13
C LEU A 151 12.20 10.80 9.14
N ALA A 152 11.44 10.08 9.99
CA ALA A 152 10.67 10.63 11.10
C ALA A 152 11.58 11.42 12.06
N ALA A 153 12.75 10.90 12.42
CA ALA A 153 13.71 11.60 13.28
C ALA A 153 14.24 12.92 12.67
N VAL A 154 14.27 13.02 11.34
CA VAL A 154 14.71 14.23 10.63
C VAL A 154 13.56 15.23 10.49
N PHE A 155 12.35 14.76 10.19
CA PHE A 155 11.17 15.61 9.99
C PHE A 155 10.50 16.07 11.27
N ASP A 156 10.72 15.40 12.41
CA ASP A 156 10.31 15.88 13.74
C ASP A 156 10.80 17.31 14.02
N ARG A 157 11.93 17.69 13.40
CA ARG A 157 12.47 19.06 13.49
C ARG A 157 11.61 20.13 12.81
N TRP A 158 10.73 19.73 11.89
CA TRP A 158 9.91 20.62 11.06
C TRP A 158 8.40 20.35 11.16
N ASP A 159 7.96 19.47 12.07
CA ASP A 159 6.54 19.16 12.34
C ASP A 159 5.76 18.70 11.08
N LEU A 160 6.45 17.97 10.20
CA LEU A 160 5.92 17.53 8.89
C LEU A 160 5.61 16.02 8.90
N PRO A 161 4.41 15.59 8.47
CA PRO A 161 4.08 14.17 8.38
C PRO A 161 4.85 13.48 7.24
N VAL A 162 5.55 12.40 7.57
CA VAL A 162 6.35 11.57 6.65
C VAL A 162 5.43 10.62 5.87
N SER A 163 4.57 11.19 5.03
CA SER A 163 3.39 10.51 4.46
C SER A 163 3.74 9.46 3.38
N VAL A 164 4.36 9.87 2.27
CA VAL A 164 4.58 8.99 1.10
C VAL A 164 6.03 8.90 0.65
N PHE A 165 6.91 9.72 1.23
CA PHE A 165 8.33 9.73 0.89
C PHE A 165 9.01 8.37 1.04
N PRO A 166 8.80 7.58 2.12
CA PRO A 166 9.50 6.32 2.32
C PRO A 166 9.24 5.33 1.17
N PHE A 167 7.97 5.15 0.78
CA PHE A 167 7.63 4.20 -0.27
C PHE A 167 8.24 4.63 -1.62
N ASN A 168 8.19 5.93 -1.93
CA ASN A 168 8.71 6.45 -3.20
C ASN A 168 10.24 6.26 -3.28
N THR A 169 10.95 6.54 -2.19
CA THR A 169 12.41 6.35 -2.13
C THR A 169 12.78 4.88 -2.34
N VAL A 170 12.10 3.96 -1.65
CA VAL A 170 12.39 2.52 -1.79
C VAL A 170 12.02 2.01 -3.17
N LEU A 171 10.90 2.45 -3.75
CA LEU A 171 10.49 2.08 -5.10
C LEU A 171 11.52 2.55 -6.15
N LEU A 172 11.94 3.81 -6.07
CA LEU A 172 12.93 4.36 -7.00
C LEU A 172 14.27 3.63 -6.88
N LEU A 173 14.69 3.31 -5.66
CA LEU A 173 15.89 2.52 -5.42
C LEU A 173 15.76 1.11 -6.01
N TYR A 174 14.63 0.43 -5.79
CA TYR A 174 14.35 -0.89 -6.36
C TYR A 174 14.42 -0.86 -7.89
N LEU A 175 13.73 0.10 -8.52
CA LEU A 175 13.71 0.23 -9.98
C LEU A 175 15.09 0.60 -10.54
N ALA A 176 15.88 1.43 -9.83
CA ALA A 176 17.25 1.76 -10.23
C ALA A 176 18.19 0.55 -10.15
N CYS A 177 18.03 -0.30 -9.13
CA CYS A 177 18.87 -1.49 -8.94
C CYS A 177 18.50 -2.65 -9.88
N THR A 178 17.22 -2.81 -10.21
CA THR A 178 16.75 -3.88 -11.09
C THR A 178 16.76 -3.45 -12.55
N GLY A 179 16.30 -2.25 -12.89
CA GLY A 179 16.23 -1.80 -14.27
C GLY A 179 15.35 -2.69 -15.16
N ILE A 180 15.47 -2.52 -16.47
CA ILE A 180 14.65 -3.24 -17.47
C ILE A 180 15.30 -4.57 -17.86
N GLU A 181 16.62 -4.67 -17.81
CA GLU A 181 17.40 -5.80 -18.35
C GLU A 181 17.78 -6.85 -17.30
N ASN A 182 17.30 -6.74 -16.06
CA ASN A 182 17.69 -7.69 -15.02
C ASN A 182 17.09 -9.09 -15.27
N PRO A 183 17.93 -10.14 -15.30
CA PRO A 183 17.49 -11.49 -15.66
C PRO A 183 16.58 -12.14 -14.60
N TYR A 184 16.60 -11.68 -13.35
CA TYR A 184 15.79 -12.21 -12.25
C TYR A 184 14.56 -11.35 -11.96
N TYR A 185 14.66 -10.03 -12.14
CA TYR A 185 13.59 -9.08 -11.85
C TYR A 185 13.39 -8.11 -13.02
N PRO A 186 12.86 -8.59 -14.16
CA PRO A 186 12.59 -7.74 -15.31
C PRO A 186 11.42 -6.81 -14.99
N ASN A 187 11.58 -5.51 -15.25
CA ASN A 187 10.50 -4.54 -15.10
C ASN A 187 10.02 -4.06 -16.47
N HIS A 188 8.74 -3.66 -16.55
CA HIS A 188 8.20 -2.99 -17.72
C HIS A 188 8.97 -1.68 -17.99
N PRO A 189 9.28 -1.37 -19.26
CA PRO A 189 9.88 -0.08 -19.60
C PRO A 189 9.01 1.07 -19.10
N ALA A 190 9.62 2.10 -18.51
CA ALA A 190 8.95 3.32 -18.08
C ALA A 190 8.56 4.21 -19.29
N LEU A 191 7.82 3.64 -20.24
CA LEU A 191 7.36 4.33 -21.44
C LEU A 191 5.95 4.87 -21.19
N PRO A 192 5.66 6.15 -21.47
CA PRO A 192 4.31 6.68 -21.41
C PRO A 192 3.38 5.87 -22.31
N GLN A 193 2.18 5.51 -21.83
CA GLN A 193 1.18 4.82 -22.65
C GLN A 193 0.86 5.69 -23.89
N GLY A 194 1.29 5.23 -25.07
CA GLY A 194 1.11 5.94 -26.34
C GLY A 194 2.38 6.60 -26.91
N ALA A 195 3.49 6.64 -26.17
CA ALA A 195 4.78 6.95 -26.78
C ALA A 195 5.23 5.73 -27.59
N THR A 196 5.19 5.82 -28.92
CA THR A 196 6.04 4.95 -29.72
C THR A 196 7.48 5.33 -29.39
N LEU A 197 8.34 4.35 -29.12
CA LEU A 197 9.77 4.55 -29.28
C LEU A 197 9.96 4.89 -30.76
N SER A 198 9.91 6.18 -31.12
CA SER A 198 10.58 6.61 -32.34
C SER A 198 12.05 6.38 -32.04
N ILE A 199 12.54 5.22 -32.49
CA ILE A 199 13.96 4.91 -32.54
C ILE A 199 14.54 5.94 -33.51
N ASN A 200 14.83 7.14 -33.00
CA ASN A 200 15.55 8.13 -33.75
C ASN A 200 17.01 7.71 -33.69
N SER A 201 17.36 6.80 -34.62
CA SER A 201 18.65 6.60 -35.26
C SER A 201 19.88 7.17 -34.52
N THR A 202 20.10 6.74 -33.28
CA THR A 202 21.36 6.94 -32.56
C THR A 202 21.81 5.59 -32.02
N HIS A 203 21.74 4.58 -32.88
CA HIS A 203 22.68 3.47 -32.83
C HIS A 203 24.05 4.08 -33.14
N LEU A 204 24.77 4.50 -32.10
CA LEU A 204 26.18 4.80 -32.19
C LEU A 204 26.85 3.46 -32.46
N ASP A 205 27.01 3.17 -33.75
CA ASP A 205 27.66 1.98 -34.27
C ASP A 205 29.17 2.13 -34.00
N ILE A 206 29.60 1.77 -32.79
CA ILE A 206 31.00 1.84 -32.32
C ILE A 206 31.92 1.01 -33.26
N THR A 207 31.32 0.11 -34.05
CA THR A 207 31.97 -0.69 -35.08
C THR A 207 32.36 0.08 -36.34
N GLN A 208 31.70 1.19 -36.69
CA GLN A 208 32.03 1.97 -37.90
C GLN A 208 33.20 2.95 -37.70
N VAL A 209 33.43 3.47 -36.48
CA VAL A 209 34.50 4.45 -36.23
C VAL A 209 35.89 3.80 -36.24
N ARG A 210 36.01 2.49 -35.93
CA ARG A 210 37.31 1.79 -35.94
C ARG A 210 37.85 1.55 -37.35
N ILE A 211 36.99 1.50 -38.38
CA ILE A 211 37.40 1.19 -39.75
C ILE A 211 37.95 2.44 -40.46
N SER A 212 37.54 3.65 -40.05
CA SER A 212 38.02 4.91 -40.65
C SER A 212 39.36 5.43 -40.11
N MET A 213 39.99 4.77 -39.13
CA MET A 213 41.32 5.15 -38.62
C MET A 213 42.47 4.30 -39.17
N HIS A 214 42.19 3.35 -40.08
CA HIS A 214 43.21 2.45 -40.64
C HIS A 214 43.27 2.39 -42.17
N SER A 215 42.70 3.36 -42.89
CA SER A 215 42.92 3.54 -44.34
C SER A 215 43.67 4.83 -44.65
#